data_AF-A0A0L6JLC0-F1
#
_entry.id   AF-A0A0L6JLC0-F1
#
_cell.length_a   1.000
_cell.length_b   1.000
_cell.length_c   1.000
_cell.angle_alpha   90.00
_cell.angle_beta   90.00
_cell.angle_gamma   90.00
#
_symmetry.space_group_name_H-M   'P 1'
#
loop_
_entity.id
_entity.type
_entity.pdbx_description
1 polymer ?
#
loop_
_entity_poly.entity_id
_entity_poly.type
_entity_poly.pdbx_seq_one_letter_code
_entity_poly.pdbx_strand_id
1 'polypeptide(L)'
;MDSISSVNKLYEVPALVIGQALVIPTTETAYTVRPGDSLWSIANRFGIRYEALAQYNGISYPYVLQVGMTLRIPELRKNYGYIEVNAYIEPSTAQRETEIVNEVGKYLTYITPFSYMVNSDGTIKDINDTAIRNTAANYKAAPLMAITNFSDGNFSSEIAHSILADDAVSQKLLDNIIDIMKSKGFYGLNVDFERIFPADRELYNSFLRKAADRLHANNYVLSTALAPKTSAEQAGEWYEAHDYPAHGEIADFVIIMTYEWGWSGGPPLPVAPIDSVRRVLDYAVSVIPRKKIMMGMPLYGYDWKLPFVQGGPFARG
;
A
#
# COMPACT_ATOMS: atom_id res chain seq x y z
N MET A 1 26.45 12.96 12.90
CA MET A 1 26.15 11.62 12.36
C MET A 1 26.20 11.74 10.85
N ASP A 2 26.88 10.83 10.14
CA ASP A 2 26.93 10.92 8.67
C ASP A 2 25.54 10.63 8.05
N SER A 3 25.37 11.02 6.78
CA SER A 3 24.08 10.92 6.09
C SER A 3 23.62 9.48 5.89
N ILE A 4 24.56 8.54 5.70
CA ILE A 4 24.25 7.11 5.54
C ILE A 4 23.67 6.56 6.84
N SER A 5 24.32 6.83 7.97
CA SER A 5 23.88 6.40 9.29
C SER A 5 22.51 6.98 9.64
N SER A 6 22.26 8.25 9.33
CA SER A 6 20.98 8.90 9.61
C SER A 6 19.82 8.34 8.76
N VAL A 7 20.01 8.17 7.45
CA VAL A 7 18.93 7.71 6.55
C VAL A 7 18.58 6.24 6.76
N ASN A 8 19.53 5.43 7.21
CA ASN A 8 19.32 4.00 7.49
C ASN A 8 19.07 3.71 8.98
N LYS A 9 18.92 4.74 9.83
CA LYS A 9 18.75 4.62 11.28
C LYS A 9 19.78 3.70 11.95
N LEU A 10 21.05 3.75 11.52
CA LEU A 10 22.09 2.81 11.99
C LEU A 10 22.45 2.98 13.47
N TYR A 11 21.99 4.04 14.12
CA TYR A 11 22.14 4.25 15.55
C TYR A 11 21.19 3.39 16.41
N GLU A 12 20.21 2.74 15.79
CA GLU A 12 19.28 1.81 16.45
C GLU A 12 19.77 0.36 16.45
N VAL A 13 20.86 0.07 15.74
CA VAL A 13 21.44 -1.28 15.61
C VAL A 13 22.86 -1.36 16.15
N PRO A 14 23.26 -2.49 16.76
CA PRO A 14 24.58 -2.62 17.39
C PRO A 14 25.73 -2.79 16.38
N ALA A 15 25.47 -3.34 15.20
CA ALA A 15 26.46 -3.57 14.15
C ALA A 15 25.81 -3.82 12.78
N LEU A 16 26.57 -3.62 11.70
CA LEU A 16 26.18 -4.01 10.34
C LEU A 16 26.25 -5.53 10.16
N VAL A 17 25.35 -6.07 9.33
CA VAL A 17 25.29 -7.51 9.01
C VAL A 17 25.57 -7.74 7.52
N ILE A 18 26.32 -8.79 7.19
CA ILE A 18 26.55 -9.21 5.80
C ILE A 18 25.20 -9.50 5.14
N GLY A 19 24.92 -8.82 4.03
CA GLY A 19 23.64 -8.91 3.30
C GLY A 19 22.62 -7.82 3.66
N GLN A 20 22.89 -6.98 4.66
CA GLN A 20 22.06 -5.81 4.97
C GLN A 20 22.06 -4.81 3.80
N ALA A 21 20.87 -4.47 3.31
CA ALA A 21 20.69 -3.44 2.30
C ALA A 21 20.68 -2.06 2.96
N LEU A 22 21.47 -1.13 2.44
CA LEU A 22 21.53 0.26 2.90
C LEU A 22 21.20 1.21 1.75
N VAL A 23 20.38 2.22 2.05
CA VAL A 23 20.15 3.37 1.18
C VAL A 23 21.36 4.30 1.28
N ILE A 24 22.09 4.48 0.19
CA ILE A 24 23.13 5.51 0.14
C ILE A 24 22.47 6.80 -0.33
N PRO A 25 22.38 7.85 0.50
CA PRO A 25 21.66 9.08 0.17
C PRO A 25 22.51 9.99 -0.72
N THR A 26 23.01 9.45 -1.81
CA THR A 26 23.72 10.18 -2.85
C THR A 26 22.82 10.28 -4.08
N THR A 27 22.75 11.47 -4.67
CA THR A 27 22.16 11.66 -6.00
C THR A 27 23.17 11.44 -7.11
N GLU A 28 24.34 10.89 -6.77
CA GLU A 28 25.50 10.81 -7.64
C GLU A 28 26.26 9.50 -7.44
N THR A 29 26.63 8.86 -8.53
CA THR A 29 27.57 7.73 -8.53
C THR A 29 28.92 8.20 -9.05
N ALA A 30 30.01 7.77 -8.42
CA ALA A 30 31.35 7.99 -8.94
C ALA A 30 31.68 6.96 -10.03
N TYR A 31 32.17 7.43 -11.18
CA TYR A 31 32.66 6.57 -12.26
C TYR A 31 34.11 6.90 -12.59
N THR A 32 35.01 5.94 -12.40
CA THR A 32 36.41 6.09 -12.81
C THR A 32 36.57 5.74 -14.29
N VAL A 33 37.04 6.71 -15.09
CA VAL A 33 37.30 6.59 -16.52
C VAL A 33 38.30 5.47 -16.79
N ARG A 34 37.96 4.57 -17.71
CA ARG A 34 38.76 3.41 -18.12
C ARG A 34 39.37 3.64 -19.52
N PRO A 35 40.42 2.89 -19.89
CA PRO A 35 40.93 2.92 -21.26
C PRO A 35 39.82 2.64 -22.27
N GLY A 36 39.68 3.50 -23.28
CA GLY A 36 38.64 3.41 -24.32
C GLY A 36 37.33 4.12 -24.00
N ASP A 37 37.18 4.70 -22.81
CA ASP A 37 36.01 5.51 -22.50
C ASP A 37 36.02 6.87 -23.21
N SER A 38 34.82 7.35 -23.53
CA SER A 38 34.55 8.72 -23.97
C SER A 38 33.39 9.29 -23.15
N LEU A 39 33.26 10.61 -23.12
CA LEU A 39 32.10 11.26 -22.49
C LEU A 39 30.79 10.73 -23.07
N TRP A 40 30.75 10.46 -24.38
CA TRP A 40 29.60 9.88 -25.05
C TRP A 40 29.29 8.44 -24.58
N SER A 41 30.28 7.55 -24.55
CA SER A 41 30.07 6.15 -24.16
C SER A 41 29.67 6.01 -22.69
N ILE A 42 30.27 6.81 -21.81
CA ILE A 42 29.91 6.87 -20.39
C ILE A 42 28.49 7.42 -20.24
N ALA A 43 28.20 8.58 -20.83
CA ALA A 43 26.88 9.20 -20.69
C ALA A 43 25.75 8.29 -21.21
N ASN A 44 25.97 7.61 -22.35
CA ASN A 44 25.01 6.65 -22.91
C ASN A 44 24.75 5.47 -21.95
N ARG A 45 25.79 4.95 -21.27
CA ARG A 45 25.64 3.88 -20.28
C ARG A 45 24.72 4.27 -19.13
N PHE A 46 24.73 5.53 -18.73
CA PHE A 46 23.93 6.06 -17.62
C PHE A 46 22.64 6.77 -18.08
N GLY A 47 22.35 6.77 -19.38
CA GLY A 47 21.16 7.42 -19.95
C GLY A 47 21.19 8.95 -19.89
N ILE A 48 22.37 9.56 -19.77
CA ILE A 48 22.57 11.01 -19.66
C ILE A 48 23.05 11.56 -21.00
N ARG A 49 22.71 12.82 -21.30
CA ARG A 49 23.32 13.55 -22.43
C ARG A 49 24.78 13.87 -22.11
N TYR A 50 25.70 13.57 -23.02
CA TYR A 50 27.13 13.74 -22.75
C TYR A 50 27.52 15.20 -22.46
N GLU A 51 26.83 16.18 -23.04
CA GLU A 51 27.05 17.61 -22.75
C GLU A 51 26.63 17.96 -21.33
N ALA A 52 25.52 17.39 -20.85
CA ALA A 52 25.07 17.55 -19.47
C ALA A 52 26.05 16.89 -18.51
N LEU A 53 26.55 15.69 -18.85
CA LEU A 53 27.58 15.01 -18.05
C LEU A 53 28.89 15.82 -18.01
N ALA A 54 29.29 16.41 -19.14
CA ALA A 54 30.47 17.26 -19.24
C ALA A 54 30.31 18.52 -18.38
N GLN A 55 29.20 19.26 -18.53
CA GLN A 55 28.91 20.44 -17.71
C GLN A 55 28.88 20.10 -16.21
N TYR A 56 28.25 18.99 -15.84
CA TYR A 56 28.16 18.54 -14.46
C TYR A 56 29.52 18.27 -13.81
N ASN A 57 30.49 17.83 -14.63
CA ASN A 57 31.86 17.56 -14.21
C ASN A 57 32.84 18.70 -14.53
N GLY A 58 32.35 19.87 -14.97
CA GLY A 58 33.20 21.01 -15.34
C GLY A 58 34.11 20.76 -16.55
N ILE A 59 33.80 19.79 -17.39
CA ILE A 59 34.59 19.41 -18.56
C ILE A 59 34.16 20.24 -19.76
N SER A 60 35.10 21.00 -20.31
CA SER A 60 34.87 21.83 -21.50
C SER A 60 35.38 21.16 -22.77
N TYR A 61 34.91 21.62 -23.93
CA TYR A 61 35.46 21.22 -25.23
C TYR A 61 37.00 21.41 -25.23
N PRO A 62 37.81 20.44 -25.69
CA PRO A 62 37.45 19.30 -26.53
C PRO A 62 37.04 18.00 -25.78
N TYR A 63 36.54 18.10 -24.55
CA TYR A 63 35.95 16.99 -23.79
C TYR A 63 36.92 15.83 -23.51
N VAL A 64 38.18 16.17 -23.20
CA VAL A 64 39.23 15.19 -22.92
C VAL A 64 38.98 14.49 -21.59
N LEU A 65 38.99 13.16 -21.62
CA LEU A 65 38.98 12.33 -20.43
C LEU A 65 40.36 11.69 -20.22
N GLN A 66 40.83 11.67 -18.98
CA GLN A 66 42.03 10.94 -18.59
C GLN A 66 41.65 9.62 -17.92
N VAL A 67 42.32 8.52 -18.28
CA VAL A 67 42.14 7.25 -17.57
C VAL A 67 42.48 7.45 -16.09
N GLY A 68 41.60 6.97 -15.21
CA GLY A 68 41.70 7.18 -13.76
C GLY A 68 40.98 8.44 -13.25
N MET A 69 40.51 9.33 -14.12
CA MET A 69 39.66 10.45 -13.74
C MET A 69 38.33 9.94 -13.16
N THR A 70 37.90 10.48 -12.02
CA THR A 70 36.58 10.17 -11.45
C THR A 70 35.56 11.20 -11.89
N LEU A 71 34.52 10.74 -12.59
CA LEU A 71 33.34 11.52 -12.94
C LEU A 71 32.25 11.34 -11.89
N ARG A 72 31.59 12.45 -11.55
CA ARG A 72 30.32 12.48 -10.84
C ARG A 72 29.21 12.23 -11.84
N ILE A 73 28.52 11.11 -11.71
CA ILE A 73 27.39 10.73 -12.55
C ILE A 73 26.11 11.05 -11.76
N PRO A 74 25.34 12.08 -12.13
CA PRO A 74 24.07 12.33 -11.47
C PRO A 74 23.11 11.17 -11.76
N GLU A 75 22.47 10.63 -10.73
CA GLU A 75 21.32 9.76 -10.93
C GLU A 75 20.21 10.57 -11.57
N LEU A 76 19.89 10.25 -12.82
CA LEU A 76 18.63 10.65 -13.39
C LEU A 76 17.54 9.93 -12.60
N ARG A 77 16.90 10.63 -11.66
CA ARG A 77 15.63 10.18 -11.12
C ARG A 77 14.69 10.07 -12.32
N LYS A 78 14.45 8.84 -12.76
CA LYS A 78 13.43 8.57 -13.76
C LYS A 78 12.14 9.12 -13.18
N ASN A 79 11.57 10.14 -13.82
CA ASN A 79 10.32 10.72 -13.38
C ASN A 79 9.21 9.71 -13.69
N TYR A 80 8.85 8.90 -12.69
CA TYR A 80 7.77 7.93 -12.78
C TYR A 80 6.38 8.58 -12.69
N GLY A 81 6.32 9.90 -12.60
CA GLY A 81 5.10 10.65 -12.34
C GLY A 81 4.77 10.72 -10.86
N TYR A 82 3.56 11.18 -10.57
CA TYR A 82 3.01 11.16 -9.23
C TYR A 82 2.40 9.79 -8.95
N ILE A 83 2.55 9.33 -7.71
CA ILE A 83 1.87 8.15 -7.20
C ILE A 83 0.97 8.58 -6.03
N GLU A 84 -0.09 7.83 -5.82
CA GLU A 84 -0.89 7.93 -4.60
C GLU A 84 -0.43 6.85 -3.61
N VAL A 85 -0.31 7.21 -2.34
CA VAL A 85 0.17 6.31 -1.28
C VAL A 85 -0.83 6.29 -0.15
N ASN A 86 -1.36 5.11 0.18
CA ASN A 86 -2.16 4.87 1.38
C ASN A 86 -1.34 4.10 2.42
N ALA A 87 -1.53 4.42 3.70
CA ALA A 87 -1.03 3.62 4.80
C ALA A 87 -2.17 3.25 5.75
N TYR A 88 -2.32 1.96 6.04
CA TYR A 88 -3.16 1.49 7.14
C TYR A 88 -2.43 1.65 8.47
N ILE A 89 -3.18 2.00 9.52
CA ILE A 89 -2.65 2.10 10.88
C ILE A 89 -3.69 1.59 11.87
N GLU A 90 -3.30 0.60 12.68
CA GLU A 90 -4.11 0.13 13.79
C GLU A 90 -3.96 1.10 14.98
N PRO A 91 -5.06 1.68 15.49
CA PRO A 91 -5.03 2.49 16.69
C PRO A 91 -4.50 1.70 17.89
N SER A 92 -3.68 2.36 18.70
CA SER A 92 -3.12 1.77 19.91
C SER A 92 -3.05 2.80 21.03
N THR A 93 -2.23 3.83 20.86
CA THR A 93 -2.06 4.91 21.82
C THR A 93 -1.76 6.19 21.06
N ALA A 94 -2.28 7.32 21.56
CA ALA A 94 -2.12 8.61 20.89
C ALA A 94 -0.66 9.00 20.66
N GLN A 95 0.23 8.65 21.59
CA GLN A 95 1.67 8.91 21.45
C GLN A 95 2.27 8.13 20.28
N ARG A 96 2.08 6.81 20.24
CA ARG A 96 2.62 5.95 19.16
C ARG A 96 2.06 6.36 17.80
N GLU A 97 0.76 6.64 17.74
CA GLU A 97 0.09 7.11 16.53
C GLU A 97 0.69 8.41 16.02
N THR A 98 0.89 9.39 16.90
CA THR A 98 1.49 10.69 16.55
C THR A 98 2.92 10.53 16.05
N GLU A 99 3.74 9.72 16.73
CA GLU A 99 5.14 9.44 16.35
C GLU A 99 5.22 8.79 14.96
N ILE A 100 4.44 7.73 14.71
CA ILE A 100 4.40 7.05 13.42
C ILE A 100 3.97 7.99 12.31
N VAL A 101 2.87 8.74 12.50
CA VAL A 101 2.34 9.63 11.47
C VAL A 101 3.31 10.79 11.19
N ASN A 102 4.02 11.31 12.20
CA ASN A 102 5.04 12.34 11.98
C ASN A 102 6.23 11.84 11.14
N GLU A 103 6.57 10.56 11.27
CA GLU A 103 7.66 9.96 10.50
C GLU A 103 7.33 9.84 9.00
N VAL A 104 6.13 9.37 8.68
CA VAL A 104 5.77 8.98 7.31
C VAL A 104 4.80 9.94 6.61
N GLY A 105 4.09 10.80 7.35
CA GLY A 105 2.93 11.55 6.87
C GLY A 105 3.19 12.39 5.62
N LYS A 106 4.38 12.98 5.49
CA LYS A 106 4.79 13.77 4.30
C LYS A 106 4.84 12.96 2.99
N TYR A 107 4.83 11.63 3.07
CA TYR A 107 4.87 10.73 1.92
C TYR A 107 3.50 10.13 1.58
N LEU A 108 2.46 10.44 2.37
CA LEU A 108 1.14 9.82 2.23
C LEU A 108 0.18 10.73 1.46
N THR A 109 -0.61 10.11 0.58
CA THR A 109 -1.82 10.71 0.01
C THR A 109 -3.01 10.43 0.93
N TYR A 110 -3.11 9.19 1.42
CA TYR A 110 -4.16 8.73 2.31
C TYR A 110 -3.60 8.10 3.58
N ILE A 111 -4.38 8.17 4.65
CA ILE A 111 -4.16 7.40 5.88
C ILE A 111 -5.45 6.69 6.27
N THR A 112 -5.38 5.42 6.65
CA THR A 112 -6.57 4.60 6.91
C THR A 112 -6.49 3.97 8.30
N PRO A 113 -7.12 4.59 9.33
CA PRO A 113 -7.27 3.97 10.64
C PRO A 113 -8.05 2.65 10.55
N PHE A 114 -7.47 1.55 11.03
CA PHE A 114 -8.01 0.20 10.90
C PHE A 114 -8.50 -0.35 12.25
N SER A 115 -9.76 -0.74 12.42
CA SER A 115 -10.90 -0.49 11.53
C SER A 115 -12.20 -0.33 12.33
N TYR A 116 -13.17 0.33 11.69
CA TYR A 116 -14.54 0.43 12.17
C TYR A 116 -15.27 -0.89 11.88
N MET A 117 -15.52 -1.71 12.90
CA MET A 117 -16.13 -3.04 12.72
C MET A 117 -17.65 -2.91 12.57
N VAL A 118 -18.20 -3.42 11.48
CA VAL A 118 -19.65 -3.41 11.25
C VAL A 118 -20.32 -4.61 11.93
N ASN A 119 -21.53 -4.41 12.44
CA ASN A 119 -22.35 -5.48 13.03
C ASN A 119 -23.45 -5.91 12.06
N SER A 120 -24.00 -7.12 12.28
CA SER A 120 -25.07 -7.69 11.46
C SER A 120 -26.36 -6.88 11.43
N ASP A 121 -26.54 -5.93 12.35
CA ASP A 121 -27.70 -5.03 12.41
C ASP A 121 -27.44 -3.65 11.78
N GLY A 122 -26.28 -3.46 11.13
CA GLY A 122 -25.88 -2.22 10.47
C GLY A 122 -25.33 -1.14 11.41
N THR A 123 -25.15 -1.44 12.71
CA THR A 123 -24.37 -0.56 13.61
C THR A 123 -22.88 -0.74 13.39
N ILE A 124 -22.08 0.21 13.90
CA ILE A 124 -20.64 0.25 13.72
C ILE A 124 -19.98 0.40 15.09
N LYS A 125 -19.01 -0.45 15.38
CA LYS A 125 -18.12 -0.30 16.54
C LYS A 125 -17.04 0.72 16.21
N ASP A 126 -17.03 1.80 16.98
CA ASP A 126 -16.11 2.92 16.83
C ASP A 126 -14.67 2.58 17.26
N ILE A 127 -13.71 3.37 16.78
CA ILE A 127 -12.29 3.35 17.15
C ILE A 127 -11.81 4.74 17.61
N ASN A 128 -10.75 4.77 18.40
CA ASN A 128 -10.09 6.01 18.79
C ASN A 128 -9.01 6.38 17.75
N ASP A 129 -9.39 7.16 16.75
CA ASP A 129 -8.52 7.56 15.62
C ASP A 129 -8.09 9.05 15.66
N THR A 130 -8.36 9.73 16.77
CA THR A 130 -8.24 11.19 16.85
C THR A 130 -6.80 11.66 16.64
N ALA A 131 -5.82 11.00 17.26
CA ALA A 131 -4.42 11.40 17.11
C ALA A 131 -3.91 11.12 15.69
N ILE A 132 -4.34 10.02 15.08
CA ILE A 132 -4.03 9.68 13.69
C ILE A 132 -4.54 10.78 12.74
N ARG A 133 -5.84 11.10 12.79
CA ARG A 133 -6.46 12.11 11.90
C ARG A 133 -5.87 13.50 12.12
N ASN A 134 -5.73 13.94 13.37
CA ASN A 134 -5.21 15.26 13.68
C ASN A 134 -3.75 15.42 13.24
N THR A 135 -2.92 14.40 13.42
CA THR A 135 -1.51 14.45 13.00
C THR A 135 -1.39 14.39 11.48
N ALA A 136 -2.18 13.55 10.82
CA ALA A 136 -2.19 13.43 9.36
C ALA A 136 -2.60 14.72 8.64
N ALA A 137 -3.49 15.51 9.24
CA ALA A 137 -3.90 16.81 8.72
C ALA A 137 -2.72 17.78 8.54
N ASN A 138 -1.70 17.72 9.41
CA ASN A 138 -0.48 18.54 9.29
C ASN A 138 0.31 18.25 8.01
N TYR A 139 0.14 17.05 7.46
CA TYR A 139 0.82 16.59 6.24
C TYR A 139 -0.09 16.59 5.02
N LYS A 140 -1.37 16.98 5.18
CA LYS A 140 -2.40 16.90 4.13
C LYS A 140 -2.64 15.47 3.63
N ALA A 141 -2.40 14.47 4.47
CA ALA A 141 -2.78 13.09 4.18
C ALA A 141 -4.28 12.92 4.49
N ALA A 142 -5.05 12.54 3.48
CA ALA A 142 -6.50 12.46 3.53
C ALA A 142 -6.96 11.19 4.28
N PRO A 143 -7.76 11.30 5.35
CA PRO A 143 -8.18 10.14 6.11
C PRO A 143 -9.26 9.33 5.36
N LEU A 144 -9.09 8.02 5.24
CA LEU A 144 -10.11 7.09 4.77
C LEU A 144 -10.68 6.30 5.95
N MET A 145 -12.00 6.14 6.01
CA MET A 145 -12.66 5.33 7.02
C MET A 145 -12.64 3.87 6.55
N ALA A 146 -11.84 2.99 7.17
CA ALA A 146 -11.92 1.56 6.87
C ALA A 146 -13.06 0.91 7.67
N ILE A 147 -13.99 0.27 6.96
CA ILE A 147 -15.00 -0.60 7.56
C ILE A 147 -14.67 -2.06 7.27
N THR A 148 -14.89 -2.92 8.26
CA THR A 148 -14.63 -4.37 8.14
C THR A 148 -15.78 -5.19 8.71
N ASN A 149 -16.05 -6.35 8.13
CA ASN A 149 -16.88 -7.39 8.73
C ASN A 149 -16.09 -8.28 9.70
N PHE A 150 -15.12 -7.69 10.42
CA PHE A 150 -14.25 -8.37 11.36
C PHE A 150 -14.93 -8.51 12.72
N SER A 151 -14.96 -9.73 13.27
CA SER A 151 -15.51 -10.06 14.59
C SER A 151 -14.72 -11.22 15.20
N ASP A 152 -14.54 -11.20 16.52
CA ASP A 152 -13.96 -12.33 17.27
C ASP A 152 -12.60 -12.83 16.72
N GLY A 153 -11.78 -11.91 16.21
CA GLY A 153 -10.42 -12.22 15.72
C GLY A 153 -10.36 -12.73 14.28
N ASN A 154 -11.45 -12.70 13.51
CA ASN A 154 -11.45 -13.01 12.08
C ASN A 154 -12.56 -12.27 11.32
N PHE A 155 -12.54 -12.31 9.99
CA PHE A 155 -13.66 -11.83 9.17
C PHE A 155 -14.87 -12.77 9.30
N SER A 156 -16.10 -12.27 9.25
CA SER A 156 -17.33 -13.09 9.34
C SER A 156 -18.18 -12.97 8.09
N SER A 157 -18.38 -14.11 7.44
CA SER A 157 -19.25 -14.28 6.27
C SER A 157 -20.71 -13.99 6.62
N GLU A 158 -21.14 -14.32 7.84
CA GLU A 158 -22.49 -14.13 8.35
C GLU A 158 -22.82 -12.65 8.60
N ILE A 159 -21.86 -11.87 9.12
CA ILE A 159 -22.02 -10.42 9.27
C ILE A 159 -22.15 -9.78 7.89
N ALA A 160 -21.26 -10.13 6.95
CA ALA A 160 -21.36 -9.64 5.58
C ALA A 160 -22.72 -10.01 4.97
N HIS A 161 -23.12 -11.28 5.02
CA HIS A 161 -24.40 -11.75 4.48
C HIS A 161 -25.59 -10.96 5.05
N SER A 162 -25.65 -10.78 6.37
CA SER A 162 -26.74 -10.05 7.03
C SER A 162 -26.89 -8.62 6.52
N ILE A 163 -25.77 -7.95 6.26
CA ILE A 163 -25.75 -6.57 5.73
C ILE A 163 -26.10 -6.54 4.23
N LEU A 164 -25.57 -7.50 3.47
CA LEU A 164 -25.67 -7.52 2.01
C LEU A 164 -27.05 -8.01 1.52
N ALA A 165 -27.68 -8.90 2.27
CA ALA A 165 -28.97 -9.51 1.91
C ALA A 165 -30.20 -8.69 2.37
N ASP A 166 -30.05 -7.81 3.36
CA ASP A 166 -31.13 -6.99 3.90
C ASP A 166 -30.95 -5.51 3.55
N ASP A 167 -31.85 -4.98 2.72
CA ASP A 167 -31.80 -3.59 2.25
C ASP A 167 -31.93 -2.57 3.38
N ALA A 168 -32.74 -2.85 4.42
CA ALA A 168 -32.90 -1.94 5.55
C ALA A 168 -31.63 -1.88 6.40
N VAL A 169 -30.97 -3.02 6.60
CA VAL A 169 -29.67 -3.09 7.29
C VAL A 169 -28.59 -2.38 6.49
N SER A 170 -28.53 -2.61 5.18
CA SER A 170 -27.61 -1.92 4.28
C SER A 170 -27.79 -0.39 4.35
N GLN A 171 -29.02 0.11 4.29
CA GLN A 171 -29.30 1.54 4.38
C GLN A 171 -28.90 2.12 5.74
N LYS A 172 -29.24 1.44 6.84
CA LYS A 172 -28.84 1.84 8.20
C LYS A 172 -27.32 1.93 8.33
N LEU A 173 -26.59 0.96 7.78
CA LEU A 173 -25.13 0.99 7.76
C LEU A 173 -24.61 2.20 6.98
N LEU A 174 -25.13 2.46 5.79
CA LEU A 174 -24.71 3.59 4.96
C LEU A 174 -25.01 4.94 5.63
N ASP A 175 -26.13 5.07 6.33
CA ASP A 175 -26.45 6.28 7.10
C ASP A 175 -25.44 6.48 8.24
N ASN A 176 -25.15 5.43 9.01
CA ASN A 176 -24.14 5.46 10.09
C ASN A 176 -22.74 5.83 9.55
N ILE A 177 -22.34 5.27 8.40
CA ILE A 177 -21.07 5.59 7.74
C ILE A 177 -21.00 7.09 7.43
N ILE A 178 -22.03 7.63 6.77
CA ILE A 178 -22.05 9.05 6.37
C ILE A 178 -22.01 9.97 7.60
N ASP A 179 -22.71 9.64 8.67
CA ASP A 179 -22.73 10.43 9.90
C ASP A 179 -21.35 10.44 10.59
N ILE A 180 -20.68 9.28 10.67
CA ILE A 180 -19.31 9.18 11.20
C ILE A 180 -18.33 9.94 10.30
N MET A 181 -18.41 9.76 8.98
CA MET A 181 -17.53 10.44 8.03
C MET A 181 -17.64 11.96 8.12
N LYS A 182 -18.88 12.48 8.22
CA LYS A 182 -19.15 13.91 8.40
C LYS A 182 -18.63 14.42 9.74
N SER A 183 -18.92 13.72 10.83
CA SER A 183 -18.55 14.16 12.18
C SER A 183 -17.04 14.14 12.43
N LYS A 184 -16.32 13.17 11.85
CA LYS A 184 -14.87 12.99 12.04
C LYS A 184 -14.01 13.58 10.92
N GLY A 185 -14.61 14.11 9.86
CA GLY A 185 -13.91 14.76 8.75
C GLY A 185 -13.13 13.77 7.87
N PHE A 186 -13.73 12.62 7.56
CA PHE A 186 -13.15 11.66 6.62
C PHE A 186 -13.23 12.17 5.18
N TYR A 187 -12.25 11.80 4.35
CA TYR A 187 -12.21 12.10 2.93
C TYR A 187 -12.96 11.07 2.08
N GLY A 188 -12.96 9.81 2.53
CA GLY A 188 -13.56 8.71 1.78
C GLY A 188 -13.76 7.46 2.62
N LEU A 189 -14.45 6.48 2.05
CA LEU A 189 -14.69 5.17 2.62
C LEU A 189 -13.72 4.15 2.02
N ASN A 190 -13.22 3.24 2.85
CA ASN A 190 -12.57 2.01 2.42
C ASN A 190 -13.40 0.82 2.91
N VAL A 191 -14.02 0.10 1.98
CA VAL A 191 -14.77 -1.12 2.30
C VAL A 191 -13.82 -2.31 2.23
N ASP A 192 -13.50 -2.86 3.40
CA ASP A 192 -12.66 -4.04 3.56
C ASP A 192 -13.50 -5.20 4.11
N PHE A 193 -14.44 -5.64 3.28
CA PHE A 193 -15.21 -6.84 3.58
C PHE A 193 -14.49 -8.05 2.99
N GLU A 194 -14.10 -8.99 3.85
CA GLU A 194 -13.41 -10.20 3.43
C GLU A 194 -14.21 -11.45 3.81
N ARG A 195 -13.80 -12.59 3.25
CA ARG A 195 -14.41 -13.90 3.50
C ARG A 195 -15.93 -13.92 3.28
N ILE A 196 -16.42 -13.17 2.30
CA ILE A 196 -17.83 -13.10 1.92
C ILE A 196 -18.24 -14.41 1.24
N PHE A 197 -19.45 -14.92 1.51
CA PHE A 197 -19.93 -16.14 0.85
C PHE A 197 -19.89 -15.97 -0.68
N PRO A 198 -19.41 -16.97 -1.45
CA PRO A 198 -19.40 -16.90 -2.91
C PRO A 198 -20.76 -16.55 -3.54
N ALA A 199 -21.84 -17.06 -2.94
CA ALA A 199 -23.21 -16.78 -3.38
C ALA A 199 -23.62 -15.30 -3.23
N ASP A 200 -22.97 -14.55 -2.34
CA ASP A 200 -23.28 -13.15 -2.07
C ASP A 200 -22.52 -12.18 -2.99
N ARG A 201 -21.77 -12.68 -3.99
CA ARG A 201 -21.00 -11.85 -4.94
C ARG A 201 -21.83 -10.70 -5.54
N GLU A 202 -23.03 -10.99 -6.03
CA GLU A 202 -23.90 -9.95 -6.61
C GLU A 202 -24.55 -9.05 -5.56
N LEU A 203 -24.79 -9.57 -4.35
CA LEU A 203 -25.26 -8.75 -3.24
C LEU A 203 -24.17 -7.75 -2.85
N TYR A 204 -22.91 -8.17 -2.83
CA TYR A 204 -21.78 -7.28 -2.57
C TYR A 204 -21.62 -6.21 -3.65
N ASN A 205 -21.65 -6.61 -4.93
CA ASN A 205 -21.65 -5.67 -6.05
C ASN A 205 -22.80 -4.64 -5.94
N SER A 206 -24.00 -5.09 -5.55
CA SER A 206 -25.17 -4.22 -5.39
C SER A 206 -25.02 -3.26 -4.21
N PHE A 207 -24.49 -3.72 -3.08
CA PHE A 207 -24.15 -2.89 -1.94
C PHE A 207 -23.12 -1.80 -2.30
N LEU A 208 -22.05 -2.17 -3.02
CA LEU A 208 -21.02 -1.22 -3.44
C LEU A 208 -21.55 -0.14 -4.38
N ARG A 209 -22.49 -0.46 -5.28
CA ARG A 209 -23.17 0.55 -6.12
C ARG A 209 -23.96 1.54 -5.27
N LYS A 210 -24.76 1.04 -4.31
CA LYS A 210 -25.51 1.90 -3.36
C LYS A 210 -24.57 2.77 -2.53
N ALA A 211 -23.45 2.21 -2.07
CA ALA A 211 -22.44 2.92 -1.32
C ALA A 211 -21.80 4.04 -2.16
N ALA A 212 -21.41 3.74 -3.41
CA ALA A 212 -20.84 4.71 -4.34
C ALA A 212 -21.82 5.88 -4.57
N ASP A 213 -23.07 5.59 -4.93
CA ASP A 213 -24.10 6.60 -5.16
C ASP A 213 -24.27 7.51 -3.93
N ARG A 214 -24.34 6.94 -2.73
CA ARG A 214 -24.51 7.68 -1.47
C ARG A 214 -23.28 8.52 -1.13
N LEU A 215 -22.07 7.97 -1.30
CA LEU A 215 -20.82 8.67 -1.02
C LEU A 215 -20.58 9.82 -1.99
N HIS A 216 -20.76 9.58 -3.29
CA HIS A 216 -20.59 10.60 -4.34
C HIS A 216 -21.62 11.73 -4.18
N ALA A 217 -22.87 11.43 -3.81
CA ALA A 217 -23.87 12.45 -3.49
C ALA A 217 -23.48 13.33 -2.29
N ASN A 218 -22.55 12.88 -1.43
CA ASN A 218 -22.00 13.62 -0.31
C ASN A 218 -20.56 14.11 -0.54
N ASN A 219 -20.03 14.01 -1.77
CA ASN A 219 -18.66 14.37 -2.17
C ASN A 219 -17.55 13.55 -1.48
N TYR A 220 -17.81 12.29 -1.16
CA TYR A 220 -16.82 11.35 -0.63
C TYR A 220 -16.39 10.36 -1.71
N VAL A 221 -15.12 9.93 -1.66
CA VAL A 221 -14.62 8.85 -2.52
C VAL A 221 -14.91 7.47 -1.92
N LEU A 222 -15.10 6.47 -2.78
CA LEU A 222 -15.21 5.06 -2.40
C LEU A 222 -13.96 4.29 -2.84
N SER A 223 -13.38 3.55 -1.91
CA SER A 223 -12.38 2.53 -2.19
C SER A 223 -12.77 1.18 -1.64
N THR A 224 -12.26 0.10 -2.23
CA THR A 224 -12.48 -1.26 -1.75
C THR A 224 -11.16 -2.01 -1.61
N ALA A 225 -11.01 -2.79 -0.55
CA ALA A 225 -9.94 -3.78 -0.46
C ALA A 225 -10.30 -5.03 -1.28
N LEU A 226 -9.31 -5.64 -1.92
CA LEU A 226 -9.49 -6.81 -2.77
C LEU A 226 -8.48 -7.89 -2.42
N ALA A 227 -8.99 -9.10 -2.19
CA ALA A 227 -8.16 -10.31 -2.09
C ALA A 227 -7.36 -10.53 -3.39
N PRO A 228 -6.11 -11.02 -3.33
CA PRO A 228 -5.24 -11.16 -4.50
C PRO A 228 -5.71 -12.28 -5.44
N LYS A 229 -6.27 -11.91 -6.60
CA LYS A 229 -6.70 -12.84 -7.65
C LYS A 229 -5.75 -12.83 -8.84
N THR A 230 -5.60 -13.99 -9.46
CA THR A 230 -4.80 -14.18 -10.69
C THR A 230 -5.65 -14.53 -11.91
N SER A 231 -6.96 -14.75 -11.73
CA SER A 231 -7.96 -15.01 -12.76
C SER A 231 -9.37 -14.72 -12.23
N ALA A 232 -10.37 -14.67 -13.12
CA ALA A 232 -11.75 -14.43 -12.74
C ALA A 232 -12.35 -15.63 -11.97
N GLU A 233 -11.99 -16.84 -12.39
CA GLU A 233 -12.50 -18.13 -11.93
C GLU A 233 -11.78 -18.65 -10.66
N GLN A 234 -10.85 -17.88 -10.09
CA GLN A 234 -10.16 -18.26 -8.86
C GLN A 234 -11.18 -18.47 -7.72
N ALA A 235 -11.40 -19.73 -7.38
CA ALA A 235 -12.31 -20.17 -6.35
C ALA A 235 -11.71 -20.07 -4.94
N GLY A 236 -12.56 -20.08 -3.93
CA GLY A 236 -12.23 -20.01 -2.51
C GLY A 236 -12.97 -18.90 -1.79
N GLU A 237 -13.21 -19.14 -0.50
CA GLU A 237 -13.98 -18.26 0.40
C GLU A 237 -13.45 -16.82 0.46
N TRP A 238 -12.18 -16.60 0.12
CA TRP A 238 -11.54 -15.28 0.12
C TRP A 238 -11.64 -14.53 -1.22
N TYR A 239 -11.99 -15.21 -2.32
CA TYR A 239 -11.79 -14.69 -3.68
C TYR A 239 -13.06 -14.56 -4.51
N GLU A 240 -14.03 -15.46 -4.33
CA GLU A 240 -15.15 -15.59 -5.28
C GLU A 240 -16.09 -14.39 -5.25
N ALA A 241 -16.33 -13.83 -4.07
CA ALA A 241 -17.16 -12.64 -3.90
C ALA A 241 -16.49 -11.35 -4.39
N HIS A 242 -15.15 -11.35 -4.58
CA HIS A 242 -14.39 -10.20 -5.07
C HIS A 242 -14.38 -10.15 -6.60
N ASP A 243 -15.38 -9.45 -7.15
CA ASP A 243 -15.57 -9.23 -8.57
C ASP A 243 -14.74 -8.04 -9.07
N TYR A 244 -13.50 -8.29 -9.49
CA TYR A 244 -12.57 -7.26 -9.93
C TYR A 244 -13.14 -6.31 -11.00
N PRO A 245 -13.77 -6.78 -12.10
CA PRO A 245 -14.46 -5.91 -13.05
C PRO A 245 -15.48 -4.97 -12.39
N ALA A 246 -16.38 -5.51 -11.56
CA ALA A 246 -17.42 -4.70 -10.91
C ALA A 246 -16.81 -3.67 -9.94
N HIS A 247 -15.84 -4.07 -9.12
CA HIS A 247 -15.14 -3.14 -8.22
C HIS A 247 -14.40 -2.04 -9.00
N GLY A 248 -13.73 -2.37 -10.11
CA GLY A 248 -13.03 -1.41 -10.95
C GLY A 248 -13.96 -0.42 -11.66
N GLU A 249 -15.19 -0.84 -11.97
CA GLU A 249 -16.25 0.02 -12.48
C GLU A 249 -16.75 0.99 -11.38
N ILE A 250 -17.11 0.43 -10.22
CA ILE A 250 -17.85 1.12 -9.15
C ILE A 250 -16.96 2.03 -8.30
N ALA A 251 -15.83 1.53 -7.79
CA ALA A 251 -14.99 2.25 -6.84
C ALA A 251 -14.13 3.32 -7.54
N ASP A 252 -13.78 4.39 -6.82
CA ASP A 252 -12.83 5.40 -7.31
C ASP A 252 -11.44 4.80 -7.46
N PHE A 253 -11.04 3.95 -6.51
CA PHE A 253 -9.84 3.12 -6.58
C PHE A 253 -9.97 1.85 -5.73
N VAL A 254 -9.12 0.87 -5.97
CA VAL A 254 -9.07 -0.41 -5.24
C VAL A 254 -7.70 -0.58 -4.60
N ILE A 255 -7.67 -1.23 -3.44
CA ILE A 255 -6.43 -1.60 -2.75
C ILE A 255 -6.33 -3.13 -2.79
N ILE A 256 -5.37 -3.66 -3.54
CA ILE A 256 -5.22 -5.10 -3.69
C ILE A 256 -4.23 -5.61 -2.65
N MET A 257 -4.62 -6.58 -1.84
CA MET A 257 -3.81 -7.15 -0.76
C MET A 257 -2.75 -8.12 -1.31
N THR A 258 -1.77 -7.57 -2.05
CA THR A 258 -0.66 -8.33 -2.66
C THR A 258 0.43 -8.67 -1.65
N TYR A 259 0.04 -9.34 -0.55
CA TYR A 259 0.92 -9.84 0.51
C TYR A 259 0.28 -11.09 1.19
N GLU A 260 0.88 -11.60 2.27
CA GLU A 260 0.48 -12.84 2.97
C GLU A 260 0.60 -14.17 2.17
N TRP A 261 1.52 -14.27 1.21
CA TRP A 261 1.87 -15.61 0.69
C TRP A 261 2.64 -16.43 1.73
N GLY A 262 3.60 -15.79 2.40
CA GLY A 262 4.15 -16.24 3.67
C GLY A 262 3.43 -15.48 4.78
N TRP A 263 2.55 -16.16 5.49
CA TRP A 263 1.74 -15.60 6.57
C TRP A 263 2.01 -16.29 7.90
N SER A 264 1.58 -15.67 8.99
CA SER A 264 1.93 -16.08 10.35
C SER A 264 1.50 -17.52 10.71
N GLY A 265 0.37 -18.00 10.19
CA GLY A 265 -0.10 -19.39 10.37
C GLY A 265 0.38 -20.38 9.31
N GLY A 266 1.11 -19.90 8.30
CA GLY A 266 1.64 -20.68 7.19
C GLY A 266 3.10 -21.11 7.37
N PRO A 267 3.64 -21.90 6.43
CA PRO A 267 5.06 -22.21 6.39
C PRO A 267 5.91 -20.97 6.07
N PRO A 268 7.21 -20.95 6.43
CA PRO A 268 8.11 -19.84 6.10
C PRO A 268 8.23 -19.65 4.58
N LEU A 269 7.81 -18.48 4.11
CA LEU A 269 7.85 -18.05 2.72
C LEU A 269 8.03 -16.53 2.67
N PRO A 270 8.47 -15.95 1.54
CA PRO A 270 8.39 -14.50 1.35
C PRO A 270 6.96 -14.01 1.57
N VAL A 271 6.79 -12.90 2.29
CA VAL A 271 5.45 -12.31 2.56
C VAL A 271 4.79 -11.86 1.24
N ALA A 272 5.55 -11.22 0.36
CA ALA A 272 5.09 -10.74 -0.94
C ALA A 272 6.08 -11.12 -2.07
N PRO A 273 6.12 -12.39 -2.52
CA PRO A 273 7.02 -12.82 -3.59
C PRO A 273 6.65 -12.13 -4.90
N ILE A 274 7.63 -11.44 -5.50
CA ILE A 274 7.40 -10.51 -6.62
C ILE A 274 6.72 -11.14 -7.84
N ASP A 275 6.97 -12.42 -8.11
CA ASP A 275 6.33 -13.10 -9.24
C ASP A 275 4.84 -13.38 -8.98
N SER A 276 4.45 -13.63 -7.74
CA SER A 276 3.04 -13.76 -7.37
C SER A 276 2.33 -12.42 -7.37
N VAL A 277 2.98 -11.38 -6.84
CA VAL A 277 2.49 -9.99 -6.93
C VAL A 277 2.27 -9.59 -8.39
N ARG A 278 3.24 -9.88 -9.27
CA ARG A 278 3.13 -9.58 -10.70
C ARG A 278 1.93 -10.29 -11.34
N ARG A 279 1.71 -11.58 -11.08
CA ARG A 279 0.55 -12.31 -11.63
C ARG A 279 -0.78 -11.70 -11.19
N VAL A 280 -0.89 -11.23 -9.95
CA VAL A 280 -2.09 -10.55 -9.46
C VAL A 280 -2.29 -9.23 -10.19
N LEU A 281 -1.24 -8.42 -10.32
CA LEU A 281 -1.32 -7.14 -11.03
C LEU A 281 -1.58 -7.32 -12.53
N ASP A 282 -1.01 -8.33 -13.18
CA ASP A 282 -1.25 -8.64 -14.60
C ASP A 282 -2.73 -8.95 -14.84
N TYR A 283 -3.36 -9.73 -13.94
CA TYR A 283 -4.80 -9.93 -13.98
C TYR A 283 -5.56 -8.64 -13.69
N ALA A 284 -5.22 -7.93 -12.60
CA ALA A 284 -5.93 -6.72 -12.19
C ALA A 284 -5.97 -5.66 -13.31
N VAL A 285 -4.84 -5.39 -13.99
CA VAL A 285 -4.80 -4.41 -15.08
C VAL A 285 -5.54 -4.84 -16.34
N SER A 286 -5.89 -6.12 -16.46
CA SER A 286 -6.70 -6.62 -17.58
C SER A 286 -8.20 -6.33 -17.41
N VAL A 287 -8.64 -6.08 -16.17
CA VAL A 287 -10.07 -5.89 -15.83
C VAL A 287 -10.38 -4.62 -15.04
N ILE A 288 -9.37 -3.94 -14.49
CA ILE A 288 -9.49 -2.66 -13.75
C ILE A 288 -8.60 -1.61 -14.43
N PRO A 289 -9.08 -0.37 -14.65
CA PRO A 289 -8.23 0.70 -15.17
C PRO A 289 -6.98 0.91 -14.28
N ARG A 290 -5.78 0.89 -14.88
CA ARG A 290 -4.49 0.96 -14.15
C ARG A 290 -4.41 2.07 -13.11
N LYS A 291 -4.97 3.24 -13.42
CA LYS A 291 -4.96 4.42 -12.53
C LYS A 291 -5.79 4.25 -11.25
N LYS A 292 -6.67 3.25 -11.19
CA LYS A 292 -7.51 2.93 -10.04
C LYS A 292 -6.88 1.88 -9.11
N ILE A 293 -5.71 1.32 -9.43
CA ILE A 293 -5.14 0.19 -8.68
C ILE A 293 -4.05 0.69 -7.73
N MET A 294 -4.23 0.42 -6.44
CA MET A 294 -3.18 0.51 -5.44
C MET A 294 -2.67 -0.89 -5.08
N MET A 295 -1.36 -1.10 -5.23
CA MET A 295 -0.69 -2.34 -4.86
C MET A 295 -0.40 -2.33 -3.36
N GLY A 296 -0.94 -3.32 -2.64
CA GLY A 296 -0.64 -3.53 -1.23
C GLY A 296 0.80 -3.98 -1.03
N MET A 297 1.48 -3.40 -0.03
CA MET A 297 2.87 -3.71 0.28
C MET A 297 3.03 -3.91 1.80
N PRO A 298 3.58 -5.05 2.25
CA PRO A 298 3.79 -5.28 3.67
C PRO A 298 5.02 -4.48 4.14
N LEU A 299 4.93 -3.88 5.33
CA LEU A 299 6.06 -3.21 6.00
C LEU A 299 6.68 -4.08 7.11
N TYR A 300 6.29 -5.36 7.14
CA TYR A 300 6.70 -6.35 8.15
C TYR A 300 7.24 -7.61 7.46
N GLY A 301 7.92 -8.42 8.27
CA GLY A 301 8.29 -9.80 7.96
C GLY A 301 7.87 -10.70 9.13
N TYR A 302 8.15 -12.00 9.05
CA TYR A 302 7.85 -12.94 10.12
C TYR A 302 9.08 -13.73 10.55
N ASP A 303 9.13 -14.06 11.84
CA ASP A 303 10.06 -15.00 12.45
C ASP A 303 9.31 -16.30 12.79
N TRP A 304 9.60 -17.37 12.01
CA TRP A 304 9.01 -18.69 12.17
C TRP A 304 9.90 -19.61 13.01
N LYS A 305 9.29 -20.26 13.99
CA LYS A 305 9.93 -21.39 14.69
C LYS A 305 9.94 -22.63 13.79
N LEU A 306 11.10 -23.26 13.65
CA LEU A 306 11.26 -24.50 12.88
C LEU A 306 11.34 -25.74 13.78
N PRO A 307 10.86 -26.91 13.31
CA PRO A 307 10.16 -27.12 12.03
C PRO A 307 8.73 -26.54 12.06
N PHE A 308 8.22 -26.15 10.88
CA PHE A 308 6.81 -25.76 10.75
C PHE A 308 5.89 -26.97 10.97
N VAL A 309 4.83 -26.77 11.75
CA VAL A 309 3.78 -27.76 12.00
C VAL A 309 2.43 -27.06 11.82
N GLN A 310 1.58 -27.60 10.95
CA GLN A 310 0.25 -27.03 10.70
C GLN A 310 -0.59 -27.04 11.98
N GLY A 311 -1.24 -25.90 12.27
CA GLY A 311 -1.99 -25.69 13.52
C GLY A 311 -1.11 -25.42 14.75
N GLY A 312 0.21 -25.29 14.56
CA GLY A 312 1.14 -24.85 15.60
C GLY A 312 1.04 -23.35 15.90
N PRO A 313 1.91 -22.84 16.79
CA PRO A 313 1.97 -21.42 17.11
C PRO A 313 2.24 -20.57 15.88
N PHE A 314 1.60 -19.40 15.80
CA PHE A 314 1.84 -18.44 14.74
C PHE A 314 3.25 -17.85 14.82
N ALA A 315 3.80 -17.51 13.66
CA ALA A 315 5.04 -16.75 13.54
C ALA A 315 4.89 -15.36 14.17
N ARG A 316 6.01 -14.81 14.65
CA ARG A 316 6.05 -13.48 15.26
C ARG A 316 6.29 -12.43 14.19
N GLY A 317 5.50 -11.36 14.17
CA GLY A 317 5.68 -10.17 13.33
C GLY A 317 6.38 -9.04 14.06
#